data_AF-A0A1E2S156-F1
#
_entry.id   AF-A0A1E2S156-F1
#
_cell.length_a   1.000
_cell.length_b   1.000
_cell.length_c   1.000
_cell.angle_alpha   90.00
_cell.angle_beta   90.00
_cell.angle_gamma   90.00
#
_symmetry.space_group_name_H-M   'P 1'
#
loop_
_entity.id
_entity.type
_entity.pdbx_description
1 polymer ?
#
loop_
_entity_poly.entity_id
_entity_poly.type
_entity_poly.pdbx_seq_one_letter_code
_entity_poly.pdbx_strand_id
1 'polypeptide(L)'
;MFFTEAQFSARPDAGRMALAALNCHLQARGYLANDAKHLSGALCQQGFCLVPRAAFNRFLEKACGGPAALGSWRLADGGGQADRDPRPAAYSGAA
;
A
#
# COMPACT_ATOMS: atom_id res chain seq x y z
N MET A 1 10.27 -7.70 0.69
CA MET A 1 10.06 -6.50 1.54
C MET A 1 9.40 -5.41 0.70
N PHE A 2 8.43 -4.67 1.22
CA PHE A 2 7.88 -3.47 0.56
C PHE A 2 8.10 -2.24 1.44
N PHE A 3 8.40 -1.10 0.84
CA PHE A 3 8.61 0.17 1.54
C PHE A 3 7.54 1.16 1.09
N THR A 4 6.57 1.42 1.95
CA THR A 4 5.55 2.45 1.71
C THR A 4 6.17 3.83 1.93
N GLU A 5 5.96 4.73 0.96
CA GLU A 5 6.36 6.13 1.07
C GLU A 5 5.27 6.98 1.70
N ALA A 6 4.21 7.28 0.93
CA ALA A 6 3.12 8.14 1.35
C ALA A 6 1.78 7.57 0.89
N GLN A 7 0.73 7.96 1.59
CA GLN A 7 -0.65 7.63 1.27
C GLN A 7 -1.48 8.91 1.32
N PHE A 8 -2.44 9.05 0.40
CA PHE A 8 -3.37 10.17 0.37
C PHE A 8 -4.80 9.64 0.16
N SER A 9 -5.80 10.48 0.40
CA SER A 9 -7.20 10.10 0.26
C SER A 9 -8.05 11.31 -0.13
N ALA A 10 -8.71 11.23 -1.27
CA ALA A 10 -9.69 12.23 -1.71
C ALA A 10 -11.11 11.94 -1.16
N ARG A 11 -11.34 10.75 -0.62
CA ARG A 11 -12.59 10.31 0.00
C ARG A 11 -12.30 9.63 1.34
N PRO A 12 -13.25 9.65 2.29
CA PRO A 12 -13.13 8.89 3.53
C PRO A 12 -12.75 7.43 3.27
N ASP A 13 -11.88 6.87 4.12
CA ASP A 13 -11.42 5.47 4.11
C ASP A 13 -10.66 4.97 2.87
N ALA A 14 -10.55 5.76 1.79
CA ALA A 14 -9.89 5.34 0.56
C ALA A 14 -8.45 4.86 0.78
N GLY A 15 -7.66 5.58 1.57
CA GLY A 15 -6.29 5.20 1.91
C GLY A 15 -6.22 3.93 2.76
N ARG A 16 -7.17 3.73 3.67
CA ARG A 16 -7.24 2.50 4.49
C ARG A 16 -7.55 1.29 3.62
N MET A 17 -8.53 1.42 2.71
CA MET A 17 -8.88 0.38 1.75
C MET A 17 -7.73 0.07 0.81
N ALA A 18 -7.05 1.11 0.29
CA ALA A 18 -5.89 0.95 -0.58
C ALA A 18 -4.75 0.22 0.15
N LEU A 19 -4.47 0.57 1.41
CA LEU A 19 -3.45 -0.09 2.22
C LEU A 19 -3.80 -1.55 2.52
N ALA A 20 -5.06 -1.85 2.82
CA ALA A 20 -5.52 -3.22 3.05
C ALA A 20 -5.37 -4.07 1.77
N ALA A 21 -5.86 -3.58 0.64
CA ALA A 21 -5.75 -4.26 -0.65
C ALA A 21 -4.28 -4.46 -1.07
N LEU A 22 -3.43 -3.45 -0.86
CA LEU A 22 -1.99 -3.54 -1.10
C LEU A 22 -1.37 -4.66 -0.26
N ASN A 23 -1.65 -4.70 1.05
CA ASN A 23 -1.07 -5.75 1.91
C ASN A 23 -1.55 -7.15 1.53
N CYS A 24 -2.82 -7.34 1.14
CA CYS A 24 -3.30 -8.62 0.60
C CYS A 24 -2.53 -9.02 -0.68
N HIS A 25 -2.30 -8.08 -1.59
CA HIS A 25 -1.57 -8.31 -2.83
C HIS A 25 -0.10 -8.67 -2.59
N LEU A 26 0.55 -7.96 -1.65
CA LEU A 26 1.93 -8.20 -1.24
C LEU A 26 2.07 -9.59 -0.59
N GLN A 27 1.16 -9.93 0.33
CA GLN A 27 1.14 -11.24 0.99
C GLN A 27 0.99 -12.38 -0.01
N ALA A 28 0.07 -12.25 -0.97
CA ALA A 28 -0.14 -13.25 -2.03
C ALA A 28 1.08 -13.46 -2.94
N ARG A 29 2.03 -12.50 -2.98
CA ARG A 29 3.27 -12.56 -3.76
C ARG A 29 4.50 -12.90 -2.91
N GLY A 30 4.31 -13.29 -1.65
CA GLY A 30 5.39 -13.69 -0.76
C GLY A 30 6.19 -12.54 -0.15
N TYR A 31 5.67 -11.30 -0.19
CA TYR A 31 6.29 -10.20 0.56
C TYR A 31 6.08 -10.42 2.05
N LEU A 32 7.18 -10.35 2.80
CA LEU A 32 7.17 -10.67 4.23
C LEU A 32 6.72 -9.51 5.13
N ALA A 33 6.89 -8.26 4.69
CA ALA A 33 6.46 -7.09 5.44
C ALA A 33 6.34 -5.85 4.54
N ASN A 34 5.58 -4.88 5.06
CA ASN A 34 5.43 -3.52 4.54
C ASN A 34 5.95 -2.53 5.60
N ASP A 35 7.00 -1.78 5.27
CA ASP A 35 7.59 -0.76 6.13
C ASP A 35 7.02 0.62 5.83
N ALA A 36 6.59 1.32 6.87
CA ALA A 36 6.09 2.70 6.79
C ALA A 36 7.08 3.74 7.35
N LYS A 37 8.29 3.32 7.76
CA LYS A 37 9.40 4.13 8.29
C LYS A 37 9.12 4.82 9.62
N HIS A 38 8.06 5.63 9.68
CA HIS A 38 7.64 6.39 10.85
C HIS A 38 6.24 6.00 11.26
N LEU A 39 6.08 5.59 12.52
CA LEU A 39 4.78 5.24 13.05
C LEU A 39 3.98 6.52 13.34
N SER A 40 2.74 6.56 12.88
CA SER A 40 1.75 7.58 13.20
C SER A 40 0.55 6.93 13.90
N GLY A 41 -0.27 7.72 14.59
CA GLY A 41 -1.49 7.21 15.24
C GLY A 41 -2.43 6.51 14.25
N ALA A 42 -2.53 7.02 13.02
CA ALA A 42 -3.31 6.39 11.95
C ALA A 42 -2.75 5.01 11.57
N LEU A 43 -1.43 4.89 11.45
CA LEU A 43 -0.78 3.61 11.13
C LEU A 43 -0.90 2.59 12.27
N CYS A 44 -0.86 3.02 13.54
CA CYS A 44 -1.14 2.14 14.69
C CYS A 44 -2.53 1.52 14.59
N GLN A 45 -3.54 2.32 14.25
CA GLN A 45 -4.92 1.84 14.08
C GLN A 45 -5.06 0.85 12.91
N GLN A 46 -4.10 0.83 11.99
CA GLN A 46 -4.02 -0.08 10.85
C GLN A 46 -3.13 -1.32 11.13
N GLY A 47 -2.65 -1.48 12.36
CA GLY A 47 -1.87 -2.65 12.77
C GLY A 47 -0.35 -2.53 12.60
N PHE A 48 0.17 -1.34 12.26
CA PHE A 48 1.62 -1.12 12.28
C PHE A 48 2.14 -1.07 13.72
N CYS A 49 3.37 -1.52 13.92
CA CYS A 49 4.05 -1.49 15.20
C CYS A 49 5.51 -1.02 15.04
N LEU A 50 6.11 -0.57 16.16
CA LEU A 50 7.54 -0.28 16.20
C LEU A 50 8.33 -1.58 16.30
N VAL A 51 9.39 -1.68 15.49
CA VAL A 51 10.36 -2.76 15.56
C VAL A 51 11.72 -2.15 15.92
N PRO A 52 12.45 -2.68 16.91
CA PRO A 52 13.80 -2.22 17.20
C PRO A 52 14.69 -2.28 15.97
N ARG A 53 15.51 -1.24 15.72
CA ARG A 53 16.33 -1.13 14.52
C ARG A 53 17.19 -2.36 14.26
N ALA A 54 17.79 -2.94 15.30
CA ALA A 54 18.59 -4.16 15.18
C ALA A 54 17.76 -5.38 14.76
N ALA A 55 16.52 -5.51 15.25
CA ALA A 55 15.61 -6.58 14.84
C ALA A 55 15.13 -6.39 13.39
N PHE A 56 14.85 -5.14 13.00
CA PHE A 56 14.49 -4.80 11.63
C PHE A 56 15.63 -5.09 10.64
N ASN A 57 16.89 -4.78 10.99
CA ASN A 57 18.04 -5.11 10.15
C ASN A 57 18.20 -6.61 9.92
N ARG A 58 18.10 -7.43 10.97
CA ARG A 58 18.11 -8.90 10.84
C ARG A 58 16.96 -9.41 9.97
N PHE A 59 15.79 -8.78 10.11
CA PHE A 59 14.64 -9.11 9.26
C PHE A 59 14.90 -8.76 7.80
N LEU A 60 15.49 -7.59 7.51
CA LEU A 60 15.87 -7.18 6.15
C LEU A 60 16.88 -8.14 5.52
N GLU A 61 17.93 -8.52 6.25
CA GLU A 61 18.93 -9.50 5.78
C GLU A 61 18.26 -10.80 5.34
N LYS A 62 17.31 -11.30 6.15
CA LYS A 62 16.54 -12.50 5.82
C LYS A 62 15.58 -12.28 4.64
N ALA A 63 14.87 -11.15 4.61
CA ALA A 63 13.81 -10.87 3.65
C ALA A 63 14.31 -10.47 2.26
N CYS A 64 15.53 -9.95 2.17
CA CYS A 64 16.14 -9.43 0.94
C CYS A 64 17.38 -10.23 0.49
N GLY A 65 17.79 -11.26 1.22
CA GLY A 65 18.96 -12.07 0.89
C GLY A 65 18.76 -13.05 -0.28
N GLY A 66 17.53 -13.23 -0.76
CA GLY A 66 17.19 -14.09 -1.91
C GLY A 66 16.94 -13.29 -3.19
N PRO A 67 16.93 -13.96 -4.36
CA PRO A 67 16.57 -13.32 -5.62
C PRO A 67 15.14 -12.76 -5.54
N ALA A 68 14.97 -11.49 -5.91
CA ALA A 68 13.65 -10.89 -6.02
C ALA A 68 12.89 -11.54 -7.19
N ALA A 69 11.59 -11.77 -7.01
CA ALA A 69 10.74 -12.17 -8.13
C ALA A 69 10.75 -11.05 -9.18
N LEU A 70 11.48 -11.27 -10.27
CA LEU A 70 11.46 -10.41 -11.44
C LEU A 70 10.11 -10.63 -12.14
N GLY A 71 9.33 -9.58 -12.30
CA GLY A 71 8.01 -9.67 -12.89
C GLY A 71 7.33 -8.32 -12.98
N SER A 72 6.30 -8.21 -13.81
CA SER A 72 5.54 -6.98 -13.93
C SER A 72 4.76 -6.71 -12.65
N TRP A 73 4.83 -5.49 -12.14
CA TRP A 73 3.91 -4.94 -11.12
C TRP A 73 2.48 -4.76 -11.63
N ARG A 74 2.14 -5.38 -12.76
CA ARG A 74 0.80 -5.36 -13.32
C ARG A 74 -0.14 -6.10 -12.39
N LEU A 75 -1.27 -5.47 -12.12
CA LEU A 75 -2.42 -6.15 -11.56
C LEU A 75 -2.83 -7.24 -12.57
N ALA A 76 -3.28 -8.39 -12.08
CA ALA A 76 -3.88 -9.37 -12.98
C ALA A 76 -5.04 -8.68 -13.72
N ASP A 77 -5.13 -8.88 -15.03
CA ASP A 77 -6.20 -8.31 -15.84
C ASP A 77 -7.54 -8.88 -15.34
N GLY A 78 -8.20 -8.13 -14.45
CA GLY A 78 -9.29 -8.65 -13.63
C GLY A 78 -9.80 -7.65 -12.59
N GLY A 79 -10.53 -6.63 -13.07
CA GLY A 79 -11.70 -6.14 -12.33
C GLY A 79 -11.54 -5.03 -11.29
N GLY A 80 -10.56 -4.14 -11.43
CA GLY A 80 -10.53 -2.89 -10.66
C GLY A 80 -10.56 -1.69 -11.61
N GLN A 81 -11.76 -1.23 -11.98
CA GLN A 81 -11.93 -0.03 -12.78
C GLN A 81 -11.37 1.19 -12.03
N ALA A 82 -10.09 1.49 -12.26
CA ALA A 82 -9.42 2.73 -11.87
C ALA A 82 -9.62 3.84 -12.92
N ASP A 83 -10.62 3.69 -13.80
CA ASP A 83 -11.02 4.68 -14.80
C ASP A 83 -12.47 5.12 -14.57
N ARG A 84 -12.69 5.76 -13.42
CA ARG A 84 -13.75 6.75 -13.30
C ARG A 84 -13.08 8.04 -12.91
N ASP A 85 -12.93 8.93 -13.88
CA ASP A 85 -12.63 10.33 -13.66
C ASP A 85 -13.52 10.86 -12.53
N PRO A 86 -12.94 11.27 -11.37
CA PRO A 86 -13.73 11.72 -10.23
C PRO A 86 -14.26 13.14 -10.40
N ARG A 87 -14.00 13.81 -11.53
CA ARG A 87 -14.58 15.14 -11.79
C ARG A 87 -16.11 15.03 -11.74
N PRO A 88 -16.79 15.77 -10.85
CA PRO A 88 -18.24 15.91 -10.98
C PRO A 88 -18.51 16.48 -12.38
N ALA A 89 -19.48 15.90 -13.09
CA ALA A 89 -19.96 16.45 -14.34
C ALA A 89 -20.16 17.95 -14.14
N ALA A 90 -19.51 18.76 -14.99
CA ALA A 90 -19.61 20.21 -14.91
C ALA A 90 -21.09 20.59 -14.82
N TYR A 91 -21.44 21.30 -13.75
CA TYR A 91 -22.80 21.80 -13.55
C TYR A 91 -23.10 22.75 -14.70
N SER A 92 -23.89 22.30 -15.68
CA SER A 92 -24.47 23.16 -16.72
C SER A 92 -25.65 23.89 -16.10
N GLY A 93 -25.35 24.91 -15.30
CA GLY A 93 -26.32 25.91 -14.90
C GLY A 93 -26.61 26.79 -16.10
N ALA A 94 -27.66 26.46 -16.85
CA ALA A 94 -28.34 27.37 -17.74
C ALA A 94 -29.21 28.33 -16.91
N ALA A 95 -28.91 29.63 -16.99
CA ALA A 95 -29.83 30.77 -17.06
C ALA A 95 -29.02 32.07 -16.92
#